data_AF-A0A6A3GHI4-F1
#
_entry.id   AF-A0A6A3GHI4-F1
#
_cell.length_a   1.000
_cell.length_b   1.000
_cell.length_c   1.000
_cell.angle_alpha   90.00
_cell.angle_beta   90.00
_cell.angle_gamma   90.00
#
_symmetry.space_group_name_H-M   'P 1'
#
loop_
_entity.id
_entity.type
_entity.pdbx_description
1 polymer ?
#
loop_
_entity_poly.entity_id
_entity_poly.type
_entity_poly.pdbx_seq_one_letter_code
_entity_poly.pdbx_strand_id
1 'polypeptide(L)'
;MTHLRYATVPELDSMREALGDQVVYRRARHVIMEGERTVAVVDHIRVCQYAEAGSSCSESHESLRDDYVVSTPELDHLVETARGCEGVFGARMTGGFCGRIVALM
;
A
#
# COMPACT_ATOMS: atom_id res chain seq x y z
N MET A 1 -23.77 -3.16 2.87
CA MET A 1 -22.47 -2.50 3.10
C MET A 1 -22.15 -1.64 1.89
N THR A 2 -21.95 -0.33 2.03
CA THR A 2 -21.75 0.61 0.88
C THR A 2 -20.29 1.04 0.69
N HIS A 3 -19.39 0.66 1.60
CA HIS A 3 -17.98 1.06 1.58
C HIS A 3 -17.07 -0.14 1.84
N LEU A 4 -15.90 -0.17 1.19
CA LEU A 4 -14.90 -1.23 1.33
C LEU A 4 -14.18 -1.26 2.69
N ARG A 5 -14.32 -0.20 3.49
CA ARG A 5 -13.72 -0.12 4.84
C ARG A 5 -14.06 -1.30 5.76
N TYR A 6 -15.25 -1.86 5.59
CA TYR A 6 -15.75 -2.96 6.42
C TYR A 6 -15.67 -4.33 5.72
N ALA A 7 -15.11 -4.36 4.51
CA ALA A 7 -14.88 -5.59 3.77
C ALA A 7 -13.58 -6.24 4.21
N THR A 8 -13.53 -7.56 4.14
CA THR A 8 -12.34 -8.37 4.37
C THR A 8 -11.88 -9.05 3.07
N VAL A 9 -10.62 -9.47 2.99
CA VAL A 9 -10.12 -10.22 1.82
C VAL A 9 -10.89 -11.54 1.59
N PRO A 10 -11.24 -12.34 2.62
CA PRO A 10 -12.07 -13.53 2.42
C PRO A 10 -13.45 -13.23 1.83
N GLU A 11 -14.10 -12.13 2.24
CA GLU A 11 -15.36 -11.70 1.64
C GLU A 11 -15.17 -11.30 0.17
N LEU A 12 -14.11 -10.55 -0.14
CA LEU A 12 -13.76 -10.19 -1.52
C LEU A 12 -13.48 -11.44 -2.39
N ASP A 13 -12.76 -12.42 -1.85
CA ASP A 13 -12.43 -13.66 -2.52
C ASP A 13 -13.69 -14.48 -2.84
N SER A 14 -14.67 -14.52 -1.93
CA SER A 14 -15.95 -15.19 -2.15
C SER A 14 -16.77 -14.58 -3.29
N MET A 15 -16.51 -13.30 -3.61
CA MET A 15 -17.19 -12.57 -4.68
C MET A 15 -16.39 -12.52 -5.99
N ARG A 16 -15.21 -13.16 -6.05
CA ARG A 16 -14.29 -13.03 -7.19
C ARG A 16 -14.93 -13.41 -8.53
N GLU A 17 -15.69 -14.50 -8.56
CA GLU A 17 -16.42 -14.92 -9.77
C GLU A 17 -17.54 -13.95 -10.13
N ALA A 18 -18.28 -13.47 -9.13
CA ALA A 18 -19.40 -12.54 -9.32
C ALA A 18 -18.94 -11.16 -9.81
N LEU A 19 -17.74 -10.71 -9.44
CA LEU A 19 -17.15 -9.48 -9.92
C LEU A 19 -16.82 -9.54 -11.42
N GLY A 20 -16.41 -10.70 -11.93
CA GLY A 20 -16.11 -10.94 -13.35
C GLY A 20 -14.95 -10.12 -13.94
N ASP A 21 -14.39 -9.19 -13.18
CA ASP A 21 -13.33 -8.27 -13.60
C ASP A 21 -12.16 -8.29 -12.61
N GLN A 22 -11.01 -8.79 -13.10
CA GLN A 22 -9.77 -8.88 -12.34
C GLN A 22 -9.21 -7.51 -11.94
N VAL A 23 -9.47 -6.45 -12.72
CA VAL A 23 -9.06 -5.08 -12.40
C VAL A 23 -9.85 -4.56 -11.19
N VAL A 24 -11.17 -4.76 -11.19
CA VAL A 24 -12.03 -4.39 -10.06
C VAL A 24 -11.62 -5.14 -8.80
N TYR A 25 -11.39 -6.45 -8.91
CA TYR A 25 -10.91 -7.26 -7.81
C TYR A 25 -9.58 -6.74 -7.22
N ARG A 26 -8.56 -6.48 -8.06
CA ARG A 26 -7.26 -5.96 -7.60
C ARG A 26 -7.38 -4.61 -6.90
N ARG A 27 -8.19 -3.71 -7.45
CA ARG A 27 -8.41 -2.39 -6.83
C ARG A 27 -9.11 -2.49 -5.49
N ALA A 28 -10.11 -3.36 -5.36
CA ALA A 28 -10.78 -3.61 -4.10
C ALA A 28 -9.82 -4.22 -3.06
N ARG A 29 -8.98 -5.19 -3.49
CA ARG A 29 -7.94 -5.79 -2.65
C ARG A 29 -6.98 -4.73 -2.11
N HIS A 30 -6.48 -3.84 -2.97
CA HIS A 30 -5.63 -2.73 -2.53
C HIS A 30 -6.30 -1.93 -1.42
N VAL A 31 -7.54 -1.45 -1.63
CA VAL A 31 -8.24 -0.59 -0.67
C VAL A 31 -8.47 -1.27 0.67
N ILE A 32 -8.85 -2.55 0.67
CA ILE A 32 -9.08 -3.33 1.89
C ILE A 32 -7.76 -3.47 2.67
N MET A 33 -6.72 -4.00 2.00
CA MET A 33 -5.42 -4.25 2.62
C MET A 33 -4.71 -2.97 3.07
N GLU A 34 -4.89 -1.86 2.35
CA GLU A 34 -4.30 -0.57 2.68
C GLU A 34 -4.91 0.00 3.98
N GLY A 35 -6.20 -0.26 4.23
CA GLY A 35 -6.83 0.08 5.51
C GLY A 35 -6.18 -0.64 6.68
N GLU A 36 -5.92 -1.94 6.53
CA GLU A 36 -5.23 -2.76 7.54
C GLU A 36 -3.79 -2.28 7.76
N ARG A 37 -3.02 -2.07 6.68
CA ARG A 37 -1.64 -1.52 6.76
C ARG A 37 -1.59 -0.16 7.44
N THR A 38 -2.57 0.70 7.21
CA THR A 38 -2.62 2.03 7.85
C THR A 38 -2.73 1.90 9.37
N VAL A 39 -3.57 0.99 9.85
CA VAL A 39 -3.70 0.71 11.29
C VAL A 39 -2.40 0.11 11.83
N ALA A 40 -1.81 -0.85 11.12
CA ALA A 40 -0.55 -1.47 11.51
C ALA A 40 0.60 -0.46 11.64
N VAL A 41 0.75 0.46 10.69
CA VAL A 41 1.76 1.54 10.76
C VAL A 41 1.57 2.40 12.00
N VAL A 42 0.33 2.78 12.33
CA VAL A 42 0.02 3.58 13.52
C VAL A 42 0.42 2.83 14.79
N ASP A 43 0.10 1.54 14.88
CA ASP A 43 0.41 0.72 16.05
C ASP A 43 1.92 0.50 16.19
N HIS A 44 2.63 0.19 15.12
CA HIS A 44 4.10 0.07 15.12
C HIS A 44 4.79 1.37 15.53
N ILE A 45 4.35 2.53 15.02
CA ILE A 45 4.92 3.83 15.40
C ILE A 45 4.73 4.11 16.90
N ARG A 46 3.58 3.74 17.49
CA ARG A 46 3.30 3.96 18.92
C ARG A 46 4.25 3.21 19.85
N VAL A 47 4.77 2.07 19.41
CA VAL A 47 5.70 1.24 20.18
C VAL A 47 7.14 1.31 19.65
N CYS A 48 7.45 2.33 18.85
CA CYS A 48 8.78 2.59 18.28
C CYS A 48 9.34 1.46 17.38
N GLN A 49 8.46 0.67 16.75
CA GLN A 49 8.78 -0.38 15.80
C GLN A 49 8.91 0.19 14.37
N TYR A 50 9.92 1.04 14.16
CA TYR A 50 10.05 1.81 12.92
C TYR A 50 10.41 0.95 11.70
N ALA A 51 11.13 -0.15 11.90
CA ALA A 51 11.45 -1.09 10.82
C ALA A 51 10.18 -1.76 10.27
N GLU A 52 9.29 -2.18 11.15
CA GLU A 52 8.01 -2.79 10.81
C GLU A 52 7.06 -1.76 10.16
N ALA A 53 7.01 -0.53 10.69
CA ALA A 53 6.28 0.56 10.05
C ALA A 53 6.82 0.87 8.63
N GLY A 54 8.13 0.83 8.45
CA GLY A 54 8.80 1.01 7.16
C GLY A 54 8.49 -0.12 6.17
N SER A 55 8.45 -1.37 6.62
CA SER A 55 8.01 -2.52 5.81
C SER A 55 6.58 -2.31 5.31
N SER A 56 5.65 -1.93 6.20
CA SER A 56 4.26 -1.67 5.81
C SER A 56 4.12 -0.50 4.82
N CYS A 57 4.94 0.56 4.96
CA CYS A 57 5.02 1.61 3.95
C CYS A 57 5.48 1.06 2.59
N SER A 58 6.46 0.15 2.60
CA SER A 58 7.02 -0.42 1.39
C SER A 58 6.04 -1.34 0.65
N GLU A 59 5.35 -2.21 1.39
CA GLU A 59 4.26 -3.07 0.88
C GLU A 59 3.10 -2.24 0.31
N SER A 60 2.82 -1.09 0.92
CA SER A 60 1.81 -0.18 0.40
C SER A 60 2.18 0.38 -0.97
N HIS A 61 3.44 0.74 -1.20
CA HIS A 61 3.90 1.19 -2.52
C HIS A 61 3.74 0.09 -3.58
N GLU A 62 4.11 -1.14 -3.25
CA GLU A 62 3.94 -2.30 -4.14
C GLU A 62 2.45 -2.50 -4.47
N SER A 63 1.57 -2.39 -3.48
CA SER A 63 0.13 -2.47 -3.71
C SER A 63 -0.40 -1.31 -4.58
N LEU A 64 0.11 -0.09 -4.41
CA LEU A 64 -0.24 1.05 -5.28
C LEU A 64 0.23 0.85 -6.72
N ARG A 65 1.39 0.21 -6.92
CA ARG A 65 1.97 -0.08 -8.24
C ARG A 65 1.26 -1.24 -8.94
N ASP A 66 1.06 -2.35 -8.23
CA ASP A 66 0.68 -3.63 -8.85
C ASP A 66 -0.84 -3.88 -8.82
N ASP A 67 -1.51 -3.45 -7.74
CA ASP A 67 -2.95 -3.67 -7.55
C ASP A 67 -3.78 -2.46 -7.95
N TYR A 68 -3.39 -1.27 -7.48
CA TYR A 68 -4.11 -0.04 -7.79
C TYR A 68 -3.68 0.60 -9.11
N VAL A 69 -2.45 0.32 -9.55
CA VAL A 69 -1.85 0.77 -10.82
C VAL A 69 -1.91 2.29 -10.96
N VAL A 70 -1.41 2.99 -9.94
CA VAL A 70 -1.34 4.46 -9.91
C VAL A 70 0.09 5.00 -9.77
N SER A 71 1.09 4.12 -9.76
CA SER A 71 2.51 4.53 -9.77
C SER A 71 3.01 4.83 -11.18
N THR A 72 4.21 5.40 -11.27
CA THR A 72 4.95 5.62 -12.51
C THR A 72 6.40 5.16 -12.37
N PRO A 73 7.11 4.87 -13.48
CA PRO A 73 8.51 4.46 -13.41
C PRO A 73 9.41 5.44 -12.66
N GLU A 74 9.14 6.74 -12.76
CA GLU A 74 9.87 7.78 -12.04
C GLU A 74 9.65 7.69 -10.53
N LEU A 75 8.41 7.49 -10.08
CA LEU A 75 8.10 7.31 -8.66
C LEU A 75 8.68 6.01 -8.11
N ASP A 76 8.57 4.93 -8.87
CA ASP A 76 9.16 3.63 -8.50
C ASP A 76 10.68 3.76 -8.34
N HIS A 77 11.35 4.43 -9.27
CA HIS A 77 12.79 4.67 -9.20
C HIS A 77 13.18 5.51 -7.97
N LEU A 78 12.41 6.56 -7.65
CA LEU A 78 12.66 7.37 -6.46
C LEU A 78 12.48 6.57 -5.17
N VAL A 79 11.44 5.73 -5.09
CA VAL A 79 11.19 4.87 -3.93
C VAL A 79 12.34 3.88 -3.73
N GLU A 80 12.77 3.18 -4.78
CA GLU A 80 13.88 2.24 -4.70
C GLU A 80 15.20 2.93 -4.32
N THR A 81 15.45 4.12 -4.87
CA THR A 81 16.63 4.91 -4.50
C THR A 81 16.60 5.29 -3.02
N ALA A 82 15.45 5.74 -2.50
CA ALA A 82 15.30 6.08 -1.09
C ALA A 82 15.48 4.87 -0.16
N ARG A 83 14.95 3.70 -0.54
CA ARG A 83 15.12 2.44 0.22
C ARG A 83 16.58 1.99 0.31
N GLY A 84 17.40 2.35 -0.67
CA GLY A 84 18.83 2.04 -0.67
C GLY A 84 19.68 2.93 0.26
N CYS A 85 19.12 4.01 0.82
CA CYS A 85 19.84 4.92 1.70
C CYS A 85 19.96 4.36 3.13
N GLU A 86 21.13 4.55 3.74
CA GLU A 86 21.34 4.19 5.15
C GLU A 86 20.37 4.96 6.07
N GLY A 87 19.81 4.26 7.05
CA GLY A 87 18.86 4.82 8.02
C GLY A 87 17.41 4.89 7.52
N VAL A 88 17.11 4.51 6.27
CA VAL A 88 15.71 4.47 5.78
C VAL A 88 15.08 3.12 6.12
N PHE A 89 13.97 3.15 6.87
CA PHE A 89 13.19 1.96 7.21
C PHE A 89 12.22 1.55 6.09
N GLY A 90 11.78 2.50 5.26
CA GLY A 90 10.92 2.23 4.12
C GLY A 90 10.46 3.49 3.41
N ALA A 91 9.99 3.34 2.17
CA ALA A 91 9.53 4.46 1.36
C ALA A 91 8.35 4.08 0.47
N ARG A 92 7.50 5.09 0.18
CA ARG A 92 6.36 4.97 -0.73
C ARG A 92 6.05 6.25 -1.45
N MET A 93 5.34 6.14 -2.56
CA MET A 93 4.69 7.28 -3.19
C MET A 93 3.54 7.81 -2.31
N THR A 94 3.27 9.11 -2.46
CA THR A 94 2.10 9.80 -1.90
C THR A 94 1.40 10.56 -3.01
N GLY A 95 0.07 10.46 -3.09
CA GLY A 95 -0.69 10.90 -4.27
C GLY A 95 -0.86 9.78 -5.31
N GLY A 96 -0.76 10.11 -6.60
CA GLY A 96 -1.01 9.20 -7.72
C GLY A 96 -0.64 9.82 -9.06
N PHE A 97 -0.08 9.01 -9.98
CA PHE A 97 0.34 9.34 -11.36
C PHE A 97 1.42 10.44 -11.52
N CYS A 98 1.59 11.27 -10.50
CA CYS A 98 2.65 12.25 -10.32
C CYS A 98 2.73 12.57 -8.82
N GLY A 99 3.77 13.29 -8.40
CA GLY A 99 3.82 13.83 -7.04
C GLY A 99 5.14 13.57 -6.34
N ARG A 100 5.06 13.04 -5.12
CA ARG A 100 6.18 12.97 -4.18
C ARG A 100 6.27 11.58 -3.57
N ILE A 101 7.46 11.22 -3.12
CA ILE A 101 7.66 10.08 -2.23
C ILE A 101 7.80 10.57 -0.79
N VAL A 102 7.51 9.68 0.15
CA VAL A 102 7.84 9.84 1.56
C VAL A 102 8.71 8.65 1.98
N ALA A 103 9.74 8.93 2.77
CA ALA A 103 10.61 7.93 3.37
C ALA A 103 10.53 8.05 4.89
N LEU A 104 10.44 6.91 5.56
CA LEU A 104 10.54 6.80 7.01
C LEU A 104 11.99 6.50 7.38
N MET A 105 12.54 7.30 8.30
CA MET A 105 13.91 7.21 8.80
C MET A 105 13.96 7.56 10.28
#